data_AF-A0ABC9YB96-F1
#
_entry.id   AF-A0ABC9YB96-F1
#
_cell.length_a   1.000
_cell.length_b   1.000
_cell.length_c   1.000
_cell.angle_alpha   90.00
_cell.angle_beta   90.00
_cell.angle_gamma   90.00
#
_symmetry.space_group_name_H-M   'P 1'
#
loop_
_entity.id
_entity.type
_entity.pdbx_description
1 polymer ?
#
loop_
_entity_poly.entity_id
_entity_poly.type
_entity_poly.pdbx_seq_one_letter_code
_entity_poly.pdbx_strand_id
1 'polypeptide(L)'
;MAVATKERPAHMRQIKMDFWDGMEHTFMMSSISAKVRTAIWDAVAEYIQEQLLLRKGVQIPSVGSFDVVPTCIQAGDEVVIVQRPVFRLARNLVVVHNLRDNKDYLPGHKELEPLKYARVAKAASVSRRKVENCIQGTMSLLSHCLGKGENVALVLRDVGVLLIEGTRVQMKFYLSFLERMSGKENFEKATFKVPQLLDMVVSPVVPLASLTFSGRLIIFPE
;
A
#
# COMPACT_ATOMS: atom_id res chain seq x y z
N MET A 1 -40.02 35.99 -1.72
CA MET A 1 -38.61 36.12 -1.29
C MET A 1 -38.27 34.90 -0.45
N ALA A 2 -37.53 33.93 -1.00
CA ALA A 2 -37.11 32.74 -0.29
C ALA A 2 -35.58 32.79 -0.15
N VAL A 3 -35.09 32.88 1.08
CA VAL A 3 -33.66 32.90 1.42
C VAL A 3 -33.18 31.46 1.38
N ALA A 4 -32.37 31.14 0.37
CA ALA A 4 -31.66 29.86 0.30
C ALA A 4 -30.50 29.87 1.30
N THR A 5 -30.61 29.04 2.33
CA THR A 5 -29.52 28.70 3.25
C THR A 5 -28.41 27.97 2.49
N LYS A 6 -27.28 28.66 2.29
CA LYS A 6 -26.02 28.06 1.85
C LYS A 6 -25.47 27.18 2.97
N GLU A 7 -25.54 25.87 2.82
CA GLU A 7 -24.68 24.96 3.55
C GLU A 7 -23.22 25.19 3.10
N ARG A 8 -22.36 25.49 4.08
CA ARG A 8 -20.91 25.60 3.87
C ARG A 8 -20.32 24.18 3.89
N PRO A 9 -19.50 23.77 2.92
CA PRO A 9 -18.77 22.52 3.02
C PRO A 9 -17.75 22.63 4.17
N ALA A 10 -17.74 21.61 5.03
CA ALA A 10 -16.79 21.47 6.13
C ALA A 10 -15.35 21.58 5.58
N HIS A 11 -14.63 22.58 6.05
CA HIS A 11 -13.25 22.86 5.64
C HIS A 11 -12.35 21.71 6.14
N MET A 12 -12.06 20.75 5.27
CA MET A 12 -11.17 19.62 5.56
C MET A 12 -9.73 20.14 5.61
N ARG A 13 -9.26 20.47 6.81
CA ARG A 13 -7.84 20.78 7.03
C ARG A 13 -7.07 19.48 6.98
N GLN A 14 -6.52 19.18 5.82
CA GLN A 14 -5.41 18.25 5.69
C GLN A 14 -4.25 18.89 6.48
N ILE A 15 -4.08 18.47 7.73
CA ILE A 15 -2.97 18.93 8.56
C ILE A 15 -1.74 18.24 8.01
N LYS A 16 -1.09 18.91 7.05
CA LYS A 16 0.30 18.70 6.71
C LYS A 16 1.10 19.21 7.91
N MET A 17 1.13 18.43 8.98
CA MET A 17 2.11 18.65 10.03
C MET A 17 3.45 18.28 9.42
N ASP A 18 4.43 19.17 9.49
CA ASP A 18 5.83 18.87 9.17
C ASP A 18 6.38 17.93 10.26
N PHE A 19 5.80 16.73 10.35
CA PHE A 19 6.06 15.72 11.37
C PHE A 19 7.54 15.26 11.35
N TRP A 20 8.24 15.48 10.24
CA TRP A 20 9.66 15.24 10.08
C TRP A 20 10.55 16.15 10.91
N ASP A 21 10.08 17.35 11.25
CA ASP A 21 10.93 18.38 11.83
C ASP A 21 11.42 17.93 13.22
N GLY A 22 12.72 17.63 13.33
CA GLY A 22 13.38 17.16 14.55
C GLY A 22 13.49 15.63 14.75
N MET A 23 12.92 14.79 13.88
CA MET A 23 13.03 13.30 14.00
C MET A 23 14.00 12.66 13.00
N GLU A 24 14.62 13.45 12.13
CA GLU A 24 15.48 12.98 11.04
C GLU A 24 16.74 12.23 11.52
N HIS A 25 17.30 12.66 12.66
CA HIS A 25 18.49 12.04 13.26
C HIS A 25 18.18 10.73 13.98
N THR A 26 16.97 10.57 14.53
CA THR A 26 16.57 9.40 15.33
C THR A 26 16.41 8.14 14.49
N PHE A 27 16.04 8.30 13.21
CA PHE A 27 15.76 7.18 12.30
C PHE A 27 16.79 7.03 11.18
N MET A 28 17.99 7.61 11.33
CA MET A 28 19.06 7.57 10.32
C MET A 28 18.61 8.14 8.95
N MET A 29 17.68 9.10 8.95
CA MET A 29 17.08 9.67 7.73
C MET A 29 17.68 11.02 7.33
N SER A 30 18.53 11.62 8.17
CA SER A 30 19.13 12.96 7.98
C SER A 30 20.01 13.14 6.73
N SER A 31 20.10 12.15 5.84
CA SER A 31 20.86 12.20 4.58
C SER A 31 20.03 11.95 3.31
N ILE A 32 18.72 11.70 3.44
CA ILE A 32 17.84 11.35 2.31
C ILE A 32 16.72 12.39 2.21
N SER A 33 16.78 13.24 1.18
CA SER A 33 15.74 14.24 0.93
C SER A 33 14.41 13.59 0.56
N ALA A 34 13.29 14.29 0.83
CA ALA A 34 11.94 13.84 0.48
C ALA A 34 11.83 13.38 -0.98
N LYS A 35 12.38 14.17 -1.92
CA LYS A 35 12.42 13.81 -3.35
C LYS A 35 13.08 12.46 -3.62
N VAL A 36 14.19 12.16 -2.92
CA VAL A 36 14.88 10.88 -3.06
C VAL A 36 14.06 9.75 -2.42
N ARG A 37 13.40 9.99 -1.29
CA ARG A 37 12.50 9.01 -0.66
C ARG A 37 11.36 8.63 -1.60
N THR A 38 10.69 9.62 -2.18
CA THR A 38 9.62 9.41 -3.15
C THR A 38 10.13 8.59 -4.33
N ALA A 39 11.27 8.97 -4.93
CA ALA A 39 11.85 8.23 -6.06
C ALA A 39 12.20 6.78 -5.73
N ILE A 40 12.67 6.50 -4.50
CA ILE A 40 12.97 5.15 -4.04
C ILE A 40 11.68 4.32 -3.91
N TRP A 41 10.67 4.85 -3.22
CA TRP A 41 9.40 4.13 -3.01
C TRP A 41 8.59 3.98 -4.30
N ASP A 42 8.69 4.94 -5.22
CA ASP A 42 8.20 4.85 -6.58
C ASP A 42 8.84 3.68 -7.34
N ALA A 43 10.17 3.55 -7.26
CA ALA A 43 10.90 2.44 -7.87
C ALA A 43 10.60 1.08 -7.19
N VAL A 44 10.33 1.07 -5.88
CA VAL A 44 9.85 -0.13 -5.17
C VAL A 44 8.47 -0.52 -5.67
N ALA A 45 7.54 0.43 -5.82
CA ALA A 45 6.18 0.18 -6.29
C ALA A 45 6.17 -0.32 -7.74
N GLU A 46 7.00 0.27 -8.61
CA GLU A 46 7.23 -0.20 -9.97
C GLU A 46 7.75 -1.65 -9.99
N TYR A 47 8.75 -1.97 -9.16
CA TYR A 47 9.26 -3.34 -9.05
C TYR A 47 8.19 -4.33 -8.59
N ILE A 48 7.39 -3.98 -7.57
CA ILE A 48 6.26 -4.81 -7.11
C ILE A 48 5.28 -5.05 -8.27
N GLN A 49 4.88 -3.98 -8.96
CA GLN A 49 3.95 -4.06 -10.08
C GLN A 49 4.47 -5.00 -11.17
N GLU A 50 5.72 -4.85 -11.61
CA GLU A 50 6.32 -5.71 -12.63
C GLU A 50 6.29 -7.19 -12.21
N GLN A 51 6.70 -7.50 -10.97
CA GLN A 51 6.75 -8.89 -10.52
C GLN A 51 5.36 -9.52 -10.42
N LEU A 52 4.38 -8.78 -9.89
CA LEU A 52 3.00 -9.29 -9.77
C LEU A 52 2.35 -9.49 -11.14
N LEU A 53 2.61 -8.62 -12.13
CA LEU A 53 2.16 -8.83 -13.51
C LEU A 53 2.78 -10.08 -14.15
N LEU A 54 4.02 -10.41 -13.78
CA LEU A 54 4.68 -11.68 -14.13
C LEU A 54 4.21 -12.87 -13.27
N ARG A 55 3.20 -12.68 -12.42
CA ARG A 55 2.67 -13.67 -11.47
C ARG A 55 3.71 -14.19 -10.48
N LYS A 56 4.74 -13.40 -10.20
CA LYS A 56 5.77 -13.69 -9.19
C LYS A 56 5.46 -12.95 -7.90
N GLY A 57 5.62 -13.63 -6.77
CA GLY A 57 5.51 -12.99 -5.47
C GLY A 57 6.80 -12.25 -5.10
N VAL A 58 6.69 -11.21 -4.28
CA VAL A 58 7.81 -10.39 -3.83
C VAL A 58 7.81 -10.30 -2.32
N GLN A 59 8.98 -10.46 -1.71
CA GLN A 59 9.19 -10.21 -0.29
C GLN A 59 10.06 -8.96 -0.08
N ILE A 60 9.56 -8.04 0.74
CA ILE A 60 10.25 -6.80 1.09
C ILE A 60 10.57 -6.84 2.58
N PRO A 61 11.85 -6.87 2.97
CA PRO A 61 12.25 -6.88 4.36
C PRO A 61 11.57 -5.77 5.18
N SER A 62 11.09 -6.13 6.38
CA SER A 62 10.39 -5.25 7.33
C SER A 62 9.05 -4.67 6.87
N VAL A 63 8.68 -4.77 5.59
CA VAL A 63 7.39 -4.31 5.06
C VAL A 63 6.40 -5.47 5.03
N GLY A 64 6.74 -6.55 4.32
CA GLY A 64 5.83 -7.66 4.10
C GLY A 64 6.08 -8.39 2.79
N SER A 65 5.06 -9.09 2.31
CA SER A 65 5.09 -9.82 1.05
C SER A 65 3.86 -9.54 0.21
N PHE A 66 4.09 -9.45 -1.10
CA PHE A 66 3.06 -9.41 -2.12
C PHE A 66 3.04 -10.73 -2.88
N ASP A 67 1.86 -11.20 -3.24
CA ASP A 67 1.69 -12.37 -4.10
C ASP A 67 0.43 -12.26 -4.95
N VAL A 68 0.25 -13.21 -5.86
CA VAL A 68 -0.88 -13.32 -6.77
C VAL A 68 -1.51 -14.69 -6.60
N VAL A 69 -2.78 -14.70 -6.23
CA VAL A 69 -3.60 -15.89 -6.07
C VAL A 69 -4.62 -15.95 -7.21
N PRO A 70 -4.53 -16.93 -8.13
CA PRO A 70 -5.56 -17.13 -9.13
C PRO A 70 -6.85 -17.58 -8.45
N THR A 71 -7.94 -16.89 -8.73
CA THR A 71 -9.27 -17.20 -8.21
C THR A 71 -10.20 -17.52 -9.37
N CYS A 72 -10.73 -18.74 -9.41
CA CYS A 72 -11.74 -19.15 -10.39
C CYS A 72 -13.11 -18.66 -9.94
N ILE A 73 -13.81 -17.97 -10.83
CA ILE A 73 -15.14 -17.41 -10.58
C ILE A 73 -16.08 -17.92 -11.67
N GLN A 74 -17.17 -18.55 -11.25
CA GLN A 74 -18.21 -19.01 -12.16
C GLN A 74 -19.05 -17.82 -12.65
N ALA A 75 -19.00 -17.52 -13.94
CA ALA A 75 -19.73 -16.44 -14.59
C ALA A 75 -20.75 -17.00 -15.58
N GLY A 76 -21.80 -17.66 -15.06
CA GLY A 76 -22.74 -18.41 -15.91
C GLY A 76 -22.12 -19.75 -16.30
N ASP A 77 -22.04 -20.06 -17.59
CA ASP A 77 -21.40 -21.27 -18.12
C ASP A 77 -19.88 -21.12 -18.29
N GLU A 78 -19.35 -19.89 -18.22
CA GLU A 78 -17.92 -19.61 -18.33
C GLU A 78 -17.24 -19.57 -16.95
N VAL A 79 -16.02 -20.11 -16.87
CA VAL A 79 -15.13 -19.92 -15.73
C VAL A 79 -14.17 -18.78 -16.04
N VAL A 80 -14.25 -17.70 -15.26
CA VAL A 80 -13.33 -16.56 -15.36
C VAL A 80 -12.24 -16.73 -14.31
N ILE A 81 -10.97 -16.62 -14.70
CA ILE A 81 -9.83 -16.66 -13.78
C ILE A 81 -9.35 -15.24 -13.52
N VAL A 82 -9.44 -14.80 -12.27
CA VAL A 82 -8.95 -13.49 -11.82
C VAL A 82 -7.64 -13.66 -11.07
N GLN A 83 -6.65 -12.85 -11.42
CA GLN A 83 -5.37 -12.78 -10.71
C GLN A 83 -5.53 -11.81 -9.53
N ARG A 84 -5.85 -12.34 -8.35
CA ARG A 84 -6.06 -11.54 -7.15
C ARG A 84 -4.72 -11.23 -6.48
N PRO A 85 -4.28 -9.97 -6.39
CA PRO A 85 -3.12 -9.63 -5.58
C PRO A 85 -3.47 -9.72 -4.09
N VAL A 86 -2.50 -10.19 -3.30
CA VAL A 86 -2.62 -10.36 -1.86
C VAL A 86 -1.39 -9.78 -1.19
N PHE A 87 -1.59 -9.13 -0.04
CA PHE A 87 -0.52 -8.56 0.76
C PHE A 87 -0.57 -9.11 2.17
N ARG A 88 0.61 -9.47 2.68
CA ARG A 88 0.82 -9.87 4.06
C ARG A 88 1.87 -8.98 4.70
N LEU A 89 1.49 -8.36 5.82
CA LEU A 89 2.39 -7.51 6.58
C LEU A 89 3.51 -8.35 7.23
N ALA A 90 4.70 -7.76 7.37
CA ALA A 90 5.80 -8.44 8.03
C ALA A 90 5.44 -8.78 9.50
N ARG A 91 5.74 -10.03 9.91
CA ARG A 91 5.33 -10.56 11.23
C ARG A 91 5.86 -9.74 12.39
N ASN A 92 7.05 -9.17 12.28
CA ASN A 92 7.62 -8.32 13.32
C ASN A 92 6.72 -7.11 13.61
N LEU A 93 6.14 -6.48 12.58
CA LEU A 93 5.24 -5.33 12.77
C LEU A 93 3.89 -5.77 13.36
N VAL A 94 3.38 -6.93 12.93
CA VAL A 94 2.16 -7.53 13.49
C VAL A 94 2.31 -7.81 14.99
N VAL A 95 3.41 -8.43 15.39
CA VAL A 95 3.67 -8.81 16.78
C VAL A 95 3.93 -7.59 17.66
N VAL A 96 4.81 -6.67 17.23
CA VAL A 96 5.20 -5.51 18.05
C VAL A 96 4.02 -4.58 18.33
N HIS A 97 3.10 -4.42 17.38
CA HIS A 97 1.95 -3.50 17.51
C HIS A 97 0.62 -4.21 17.76
N ASN A 98 0.63 -5.51 18.05
CA ASN A 98 -0.58 -6.33 18.27
C ASN A 98 -1.63 -6.15 17.15
N LEU A 99 -1.17 -6.07 15.91
CA LEU A 99 -2.05 -5.87 14.76
C LEU A 99 -2.81 -7.17 14.48
N ARG A 100 -4.04 -7.03 13.98
CA ARG A 100 -4.82 -8.18 13.50
C ARG A 100 -4.16 -8.68 12.23
N ASP A 101 -3.72 -9.94 12.27
CA ASP A 101 -3.12 -10.59 11.11
C ASP A 101 -4.10 -10.54 9.92
N ASN A 102 -3.59 -10.13 8.75
CA ASN A 102 -4.38 -10.18 7.53
C ASN A 102 -4.40 -11.64 7.09
N LYS A 103 -5.44 -12.38 7.50
CA LYS A 103 -5.58 -13.83 7.30
C LYS A 103 -5.75 -14.27 5.83
N ASP A 104 -5.48 -13.39 4.87
CA ASP A 104 -5.45 -13.77 3.46
C ASP A 104 -4.42 -14.90 3.25
N TYR A 105 -4.95 -16.06 2.88
CA TYR A 105 -4.19 -17.29 2.66
C TYR A 105 -3.22 -17.07 1.50
N LEU A 106 -1.91 -17.16 1.79
CA LEU A 106 -0.91 -17.42 0.75
C LEU A 106 -0.80 -18.94 0.64
N PRO A 107 -0.90 -19.52 -0.57
CA PRO A 107 -0.56 -20.93 -0.75
C PRO A 107 0.87 -21.13 -0.27
N GLY A 108 1.05 -21.93 0.79
CA GLY A 108 2.27 -22.00 1.62
C GLY A 108 3.54 -22.51 0.93
N HIS A 109 3.59 -22.57 -0.39
CA HIS A 109 4.67 -23.18 -1.16
C HIS A 109 5.18 -22.35 -2.33
N LYS A 110 4.67 -21.12 -2.54
CA LYS A 110 5.20 -20.26 -3.59
C LYS A 110 6.46 -19.53 -3.10
N GLU A 111 7.57 -19.76 -3.77
CA GLU A 111 8.82 -19.03 -3.50
C GLU A 111 8.63 -17.55 -3.86
N LEU A 112 8.89 -16.68 -2.88
CA LEU A 112 8.79 -15.24 -3.04
C LEU A 112 10.16 -14.67 -3.37
N GLU A 113 10.24 -13.86 -4.44
CA GLU A 113 11.49 -13.22 -4.82
C GLU A 113 11.80 -12.09 -3.83
N PRO A 114 12.99 -12.07 -3.18
CA PRO A 114 13.36 -10.96 -2.33
C PRO A 114 13.55 -9.69 -3.18
N LEU A 115 13.16 -8.53 -2.63
CA LEU A 115 13.33 -7.24 -3.28
C LEU A 115 14.78 -7.06 -3.78
N LYS A 116 14.94 -6.90 -5.09
CA LYS A 116 16.25 -6.65 -5.70
C LYS A 116 16.67 -5.19 -5.51
N TYR A 117 17.27 -4.88 -4.37
CA TYR A 117 17.76 -3.54 -4.02
C TYR A 117 18.62 -2.89 -5.12
N ALA A 118 19.45 -3.67 -5.84
CA ALA A 118 20.25 -3.16 -6.94
C ALA A 118 19.40 -2.64 -8.13
N ARG A 119 18.27 -3.31 -8.44
CA ARG A 119 17.34 -2.84 -9.50
C ARG A 119 16.64 -1.56 -9.07
N VAL A 120 16.14 -1.51 -7.84
CA VAL A 120 15.51 -0.31 -7.26
C VAL A 120 16.49 0.86 -7.23
N ALA A 121 17.73 0.61 -6.80
CA ALA A 121 18.79 1.62 -6.75
C ALA A 121 19.09 2.22 -8.12
N LYS A 122 19.17 1.36 -9.16
CA LYS A 122 19.36 1.80 -10.54
C LYS A 122 18.18 2.66 -11.03
N ALA A 123 16.94 2.22 -10.80
CA ALA A 123 15.74 2.96 -11.21
C ALA A 123 15.63 4.32 -10.51
N ALA A 124 15.94 4.38 -9.21
CA ALA A 124 15.94 5.61 -8.43
C ALA A 124 17.23 6.45 -8.59
N SER A 125 18.21 6.02 -9.38
CA SER A 125 19.51 6.69 -9.58
C SER A 125 20.26 6.99 -8.26
N VAL A 126 20.26 6.04 -7.33
CA VAL A 126 20.93 6.13 -6.03
C VAL A 126 21.76 4.89 -5.73
N SER A 127 22.54 4.91 -4.65
CA SER A 127 23.26 3.71 -4.21
C SER A 127 22.33 2.69 -3.55
N ARG A 128 22.70 1.42 -3.62
CA ARG A 128 22.00 0.32 -2.93
C ARG A 128 21.80 0.61 -1.44
N ARG A 129 22.85 1.10 -0.76
CA ARG A 129 22.80 1.48 0.66
C ARG A 129 21.78 2.57 0.95
N LYS A 130 21.61 3.55 0.05
CA LYS A 130 20.57 4.59 0.21
C LYS A 130 19.16 3.99 0.12
N VAL A 131 18.92 3.03 -0.76
CA VAL A 131 17.63 2.32 -0.84
C VAL A 131 17.34 1.56 0.45
N GLU A 132 18.30 0.77 0.92
CA GLU A 132 18.16 -0.02 2.15
C GLU A 132 17.86 0.89 3.35
N ASN A 133 18.66 1.95 3.54
CA ASN A 133 18.45 2.93 4.61
C ASN A 133 17.10 3.65 4.48
N CYS A 134 16.65 4.00 3.27
CA CYS A 134 15.37 4.65 3.06
C CYS A 134 14.19 3.75 3.49
N ILE A 135 14.18 2.50 3.03
CA ILE A 135 13.11 1.54 3.37
C ILE A 135 13.11 1.28 4.88
N GLN A 136 14.28 1.05 5.47
CA GLN A 136 14.41 0.85 6.93
C GLN A 136 13.97 2.07 7.73
N GLY A 137 14.38 3.28 7.32
CA GLY A 137 14.01 4.53 7.97
C GLY A 137 12.50 4.79 7.90
N THR A 138 11.90 4.61 6.72
CA THR A 138 10.44 4.72 6.55
C THR A 138 9.70 3.73 7.44
N MET A 139 10.11 2.45 7.46
CA MET A 139 9.43 1.45 8.28
C MET A 139 9.64 1.66 9.78
N SER A 140 10.80 2.19 10.18
CA SER A 140 11.06 2.54 11.59
C SER A 140 10.16 3.69 12.04
N LEU A 141 10.00 4.72 11.20
CA LEU A 141 9.10 5.83 11.50
C LEU A 141 7.64 5.39 11.51
N LEU A 142 7.23 4.57 10.53
CA LEU A 142 5.89 3.98 10.49
C LEU A 142 5.61 3.19 11.78
N SER A 143 6.56 2.35 12.21
CA SER A 143 6.47 1.62 13.47
C SER A 143 6.37 2.55 14.69
N HIS A 144 7.13 3.65 14.70
CA HIS A 144 7.04 4.64 15.78
C HIS A 144 5.67 5.31 15.85
N CYS A 145 5.09 5.67 14.71
CA CYS A 145 3.73 6.22 14.62
C CYS A 145 2.69 5.25 15.17
N LEU A 146 2.78 3.98 14.77
CA LEU A 146 1.90 2.92 15.30
C LEU A 146 2.03 2.78 16.82
N GLY A 147 3.25 2.88 17.36
CA GLY A 147 3.49 2.84 18.81
C GLY A 147 2.87 4.01 19.58
N LYS A 148 2.60 5.14 18.90
CA LYS A 148 1.86 6.28 19.46
C LYS A 148 0.33 6.17 19.29
N GLY A 149 -0.15 5.11 18.64
CA GLY A 149 -1.56 4.94 18.30
C GLY A 149 -2.01 5.76 17.10
N GLU A 150 -1.08 6.28 16.29
CA GLU A 150 -1.40 7.01 15.07
C GLU A 150 -1.78 6.05 13.93
N ASN A 151 -2.75 6.47 13.12
CA ASN A 151 -3.09 5.76 11.90
C ASN A 151 -2.10 6.12 10.79
N VAL A 152 -1.68 5.13 10.01
CA VAL A 152 -0.67 5.30 8.96
C VAL A 152 -1.15 4.74 7.63
N ALA A 153 -0.73 5.37 6.54
CA ALA A 153 -0.87 4.84 5.19
C ALA A 153 0.48 4.83 4.47
N LEU A 154 0.80 3.73 3.82
CA LEU A 154 1.92 3.61 2.89
C LEU A 154 1.36 3.52 1.48
N VAL A 155 1.65 4.55 0.67
CA VAL A 155 1.23 4.65 -0.72
C VAL A 155 2.29 4.00 -1.60
N LEU A 156 1.85 3.06 -2.45
CA LEU A 156 2.64 2.41 -3.47
C LEU A 156 2.10 2.85 -4.83
N ARG A 157 2.80 3.79 -5.46
CA ARG A 157 2.38 4.38 -6.73
C ARG A 157 2.02 3.30 -7.76
N ASP A 158 0.90 3.47 -8.44
CA ASP A 158 0.37 2.52 -9.44
C ASP A 158 0.02 1.11 -8.95
N VAL A 159 0.19 0.82 -7.66
CA VAL A 159 -0.17 -0.48 -7.04
C VAL A 159 -1.36 -0.31 -6.10
N GLY A 160 -1.25 0.56 -5.10
CA GLY A 160 -2.28 0.71 -4.08
C GLY A 160 -1.81 1.41 -2.81
N VAL A 161 -2.56 1.23 -1.73
CA VAL A 161 -2.35 1.85 -0.43
C VAL A 161 -2.49 0.80 0.67
N LEU A 162 -1.44 0.65 1.48
CA LEU A 162 -1.49 -0.08 2.74
C LEU A 162 -1.97 0.87 3.83
N LEU A 163 -3.11 0.59 4.44
CA LEU A 163 -3.69 1.33 5.54
C LEU A 163 -3.58 0.52 6.84
N ILE A 164 -3.12 1.17 7.91
CA ILE A 164 -3.18 0.61 9.27
C ILE A 164 -3.93 1.60 10.15
N GLU A 165 -5.12 1.20 10.58
CA GLU A 165 -6.00 1.98 11.45
C GLU A 165 -6.31 1.22 12.73
N GLY A 166 -5.87 1.78 13.87
CA GLY A 166 -5.84 1.06 15.14
C GLY A 166 -5.08 -0.26 15.01
N THR A 167 -5.79 -1.38 15.14
CA THR A 167 -5.21 -2.74 14.97
C THR A 167 -5.50 -3.37 13.62
N ARG A 168 -6.26 -2.69 12.75
CA ARG A 168 -6.70 -3.25 11.46
C ARG A 168 -5.68 -2.91 10.39
N VAL A 169 -5.26 -3.93 9.64
CA VAL A 169 -4.36 -3.79 8.48
C VAL A 169 -5.18 -4.06 7.22
N GLN A 170 -5.13 -3.15 6.26
CA GLN A 170 -5.85 -3.28 4.99
C GLN A 170 -4.94 -2.87 3.84
N MET A 171 -4.71 -3.78 2.88
CA MET A 171 -4.14 -3.39 1.61
C MET A 171 -5.27 -3.18 0.61
N LYS A 172 -5.34 -1.97 0.04
CA LYS A 172 -6.24 -1.66 -1.07
C LYS A 172 -5.42 -1.42 -2.33
N PHE A 173 -5.90 -1.92 -3.46
CA PHE A 173 -5.25 -1.84 -4.76
C PHE A 173 -5.97 -0.85 -5.66
N TYR A 174 -5.22 -0.14 -6.51
CA TYR A 174 -5.84 0.73 -7.50
C TYR A 174 -6.59 -0.11 -8.55
N LEU A 175 -7.76 0.37 -8.98
CA LEU A 175 -8.54 -0.30 -10.02
C LEU A 175 -7.71 -0.56 -11.29
N SER A 176 -6.95 0.45 -11.73
CA SER A 176 -6.07 0.34 -12.90
C SER A 176 -4.97 -0.72 -12.76
N PHE A 177 -4.57 -1.06 -11.53
CA PHE A 177 -3.64 -2.14 -11.27
C PHE A 177 -4.32 -3.51 -11.40
N LEU A 178 -5.52 -3.66 -10.81
CA LEU A 178 -6.31 -4.89 -10.86
C LEU A 178 -6.76 -5.22 -12.29
N GLU A 179 -7.16 -4.21 -13.07
CA GLU A 179 -7.50 -4.37 -14.48
C GLU A 179 -6.30 -4.84 -15.32
N ARG A 180 -5.09 -4.33 -15.05
CA ARG A 180 -3.86 -4.80 -15.72
C ARG A 180 -3.49 -6.24 -15.37
N MET A 181 -3.79 -6.67 -14.15
CA MET A 181 -3.51 -8.02 -13.65
C MET A 181 -4.42 -9.09 -14.27
N SER A 182 -5.72 -8.80 -14.37
CA SER A 182 -6.74 -9.80 -14.75
C SER A 182 -7.35 -9.57 -16.13
N GLY A 183 -7.13 -8.40 -16.72
CA GLY A 183 -7.92 -7.89 -17.85
C GLY A 183 -9.18 -7.20 -17.36
N LYS A 184 -9.51 -6.05 -17.96
CA LYS A 184 -10.66 -5.22 -17.58
C LYS A 184 -11.97 -6.00 -17.59
N GLU A 185 -12.29 -6.66 -18.69
CA GLU A 185 -13.54 -7.42 -18.85
C GLU A 185 -13.66 -8.56 -17.83
N ASN A 186 -12.56 -9.29 -17.60
CA ASN A 186 -12.54 -10.38 -16.62
C ASN A 186 -12.75 -9.86 -15.20
N PHE A 187 -12.12 -8.73 -14.86
CA PHE A 187 -12.27 -8.11 -13.54
C PHE A 187 -13.69 -7.54 -13.33
N GLU A 188 -14.29 -6.94 -14.36
CA GLU A 188 -15.68 -6.48 -14.34
C GLU A 188 -16.67 -7.64 -14.19
N LYS A 189 -16.52 -8.71 -14.99
CA LYS A 189 -17.33 -9.94 -14.85
C LYS A 189 -17.23 -10.51 -13.44
N ALA A 190 -16.03 -10.53 -12.89
CA ALA A 190 -15.76 -11.07 -11.56
C ALA A 190 -16.33 -10.22 -10.43
N THR A 191 -16.18 -8.91 -10.48
CA THR A 191 -16.74 -8.00 -9.46
C THR A 191 -18.26 -7.97 -9.51
N PHE A 192 -18.88 -8.15 -10.68
CA PHE A 192 -20.33 -8.33 -10.81
C PHE A 192 -20.82 -9.60 -10.09
N LYS A 193 -20.08 -10.71 -10.19
CA LYS A 193 -20.43 -11.99 -9.55
C LYS A 193 -20.02 -12.07 -8.08
N VAL A 194 -18.91 -11.44 -7.72
CA VAL A 194 -18.35 -11.41 -6.37
C VAL A 194 -18.10 -9.95 -5.97
N PRO A 195 -19.15 -9.23 -5.53
CA PRO A 195 -19.03 -7.80 -5.17
C PRO A 195 -17.99 -7.52 -4.08
N GLN A 196 -17.69 -8.49 -3.22
CA GLN A 196 -16.65 -8.42 -2.19
C GLN A 196 -15.26 -8.14 -2.77
N LEU A 197 -15.03 -8.40 -4.07
CA LEU A 197 -13.79 -8.00 -4.73
C LEU A 197 -13.62 -6.48 -4.76
N LEU A 198 -14.69 -5.70 -4.65
CA LEU A 198 -14.63 -4.25 -4.58
C LEU A 198 -14.06 -3.74 -3.26
N ASP A 199 -14.08 -4.54 -2.19
CA ASP A 199 -13.54 -4.15 -0.88
C ASP A 199 -12.02 -3.93 -0.91
N MET A 200 -11.33 -4.57 -1.87
CA MET A 200 -9.89 -4.37 -2.09
C MET A 200 -9.59 -3.22 -3.06
N VAL A 201 -10.59 -2.55 -3.62
CA VAL A 201 -10.39 -1.48 -4.60
C VAL A 201 -10.29 -0.12 -3.90
N VAL A 202 -9.35 0.71 -4.34
CA VAL A 202 -9.28 2.13 -3.98
C VAL A 202 -9.15 2.99 -5.24
N SER A 203 -9.82 4.13 -5.23
CA SER A 203 -9.66 5.14 -6.28
C SER A 203 -8.50 6.08 -5.93
N PRO A 204 -7.59 6.39 -6.86
CA PRO A 204 -6.50 7.36 -6.62
C PRO A 204 -7.01 8.80 -6.43
N VAL A 205 -8.28 9.08 -6.78
CA VAL A 205 -8.88 10.41 -6.69
C VAL A 205 -9.49 10.68 -5.32
N VAL A 206 -9.70 9.64 -4.50
CA VAL A 206 -10.34 9.77 -3.19
C VAL A 206 -9.30 10.20 -2.14
N PRO A 207 -9.57 11.23 -1.32
CA PRO A 207 -8.65 11.63 -0.25
C PRO A 207 -8.38 10.45 0.69
N LEU A 208 -7.11 10.14 0.95
CA LEU A 208 -6.76 8.99 1.80
C LEU A 208 -7.36 9.10 3.21
N ALA A 209 -7.54 10.32 3.72
CA ALA A 209 -8.21 10.57 5.01
C ALA A 209 -9.64 10.02 5.06
N SER A 210 -10.35 10.00 3.92
CA SER A 210 -11.71 9.43 3.82
C SER A 210 -11.75 7.91 3.75
N LEU A 211 -10.58 7.26 3.67
CA LEU A 211 -10.46 5.81 3.81
C LEU A 211 -10.40 5.35 5.28
N THR A 212 -10.27 6.30 6.21
CA THR A 212 -10.17 6.04 7.66
C THR A 212 -11.45 6.48 8.37
N PHE A 213 -11.79 5.80 9.46
CA PHE A 213 -12.90 6.21 10.33
C PHE A 213 -12.54 7.44 11.19
N SER A 214 -11.26 7.64 11.51
CA SER A 214 -10.81 8.73 12.39
C SER A 214 -10.50 10.05 11.66
N GLY A 215 -10.27 10.02 10.35
CA GLY A 215 -9.94 11.18 9.52
C GLY A 215 -8.50 11.73 9.70
N ARG A 216 -7.71 11.22 10.65
CA ARG A 216 -6.29 11.55 10.83
C ARG A 216 -5.43 10.40 10.33
N LEU A 217 -4.48 10.71 9.45
CA LEU A 217 -3.68 9.73 8.76
C LEU A 217 -2.30 10.30 8.44
N ILE A 218 -1.24 9.64 8.90
CA ILE A 218 0.14 9.94 8.49
C ILE A 218 0.44 9.17 7.21
N ILE A 219 0.88 9.86 6.17
CA ILE A 219 1.05 9.28 4.83
C ILE A 219 2.54 9.11 4.54
N PHE A 220 2.91 7.94 4.03
CA PHE A 220 4.26 7.61 3.58
C PHE A 220 4.23 7.24 2.09
N PRO A 221 5.31 7.53 1.33
CA PRO A 221 6.45 8.37 1.68
C PRO A 221 6.07 9.88 1.66
N GLU A 222 6.54 10.65 2.64
CA GLU A 222 6.47 12.12 2.66
C GLU A 222 7.69 12.78 2.02
#